data_AF-V8R7Z7-F1
#
_entry.id   AF-V8R7Z7-F1
#
_cell.length_a   1.000
_cell.length_b   1.000
_cell.length_c   1.000
_cell.angle_alpha   90.00
_cell.angle_beta   90.00
_cell.angle_gamma   90.00
#
_symmetry.space_group_name_H-M   'P 1'
#
loop_
_entity.id
_entity.type
_entity.pdbx_description
1 polymer ?
#
loop_
_entity_poly.entity_id
_entity_poly.type
_entity_poly.pdbx_seq_one_letter_code
_entity_poly.pdbx_strand_id
1 'polypeptide(L)'
;MSKTNHGTVEVTLGDEVFTLKPTLKAMKAIEGRFGGILPAMQSVGTANLSTIAFIVAIGTGVNLAKKDAATPIEEAVFEEGIDSAGAQVIPYLKGFLNPAGKSDAELEAQAESGNE
;
A
#
# COMPACT_ATOMS: atom_id res chain seq x y z
N MET A 1 6.21 19.09 12.17
CA MET A 1 6.63 18.21 11.06
C MET A 1 6.19 16.80 11.42
N SER A 2 5.00 16.41 10.96
CA SER A 2 4.25 15.27 11.48
C SER A 2 4.86 13.93 11.01
N LYS A 3 5.05 12.99 11.94
CA LYS A 3 5.52 11.60 11.77
C LYS A 3 4.58 10.71 10.92
N THR A 4 3.76 11.30 10.05
CA THR A 4 2.59 10.66 9.42
C THR A 4 2.81 10.26 7.96
N ASN A 5 4.01 10.50 7.39
CA ASN A 5 4.30 10.19 5.98
C ASN A 5 5.12 8.89 5.78
N HIS A 6 5.40 8.13 6.85
CA HIS A 6 6.10 6.85 6.72
C HIS A 6 5.25 5.88 5.90
N GLY A 7 5.81 5.34 4.82
CA GLY A 7 5.14 4.41 3.91
C GLY A 7 4.42 5.07 2.72
N THR A 8 4.61 6.37 2.47
CA THR A 8 4.21 6.98 1.19
C THR A 8 5.08 6.44 0.08
N VAL A 9 4.48 5.93 -0.99
CA VAL A 9 5.19 5.30 -2.11
C VAL A 9 4.70 5.90 -3.41
N GLU A 10 5.61 6.20 -4.31
CA GLU A 10 5.30 6.59 -5.68
C GLU A 10 5.36 5.33 -6.55
N VAL A 11 4.26 5.04 -7.24
CA VAL A 11 4.13 3.93 -8.17
C VAL A 11 4.00 4.52 -9.57
N THR A 12 4.92 4.16 -10.46
CA THR A 12 4.89 4.57 -11.86
C THR A 12 4.20 3.47 -12.66
N LEU A 13 3.14 3.83 -13.37
CA LEU A 13 2.41 2.94 -14.27
C LEU A 13 2.37 3.60 -15.65
N GLY A 14 3.22 3.14 -16.58
CA GLY A 14 3.40 3.81 -17.87
C GLY A 14 3.97 5.22 -17.68
N ASP A 15 3.28 6.24 -18.20
CA ASP A 15 3.69 7.65 -18.08
C ASP A 15 3.11 8.35 -16.84
N GLU A 16 2.28 7.66 -16.05
CA GLU A 16 1.60 8.24 -14.89
C GLU A 16 2.28 7.84 -13.56
N VAL A 17 2.49 8.83 -12.68
CA VAL A 17 3.01 8.62 -11.34
C VAL A 17 1.88 8.75 -10.32
N PHE A 18 1.61 7.66 -9.62
CA PHE A 18 0.60 7.57 -8.57
C PHE A 18 1.26 7.64 -7.18
N THR A 19 0.94 8.66 -6.39
CA THR A 19 1.41 8.75 -5.00
C THR A 19 0.44 8.03 -4.06
N LEU A 20 0.86 6.90 -3.50
CA LEU A 20 0.09 6.09 -2.57
C LEU A 20 0.37 6.56 -1.14
N LYS A 21 -0.69 6.95 -0.41
CA LYS A 21 -0.61 7.43 0.97
C LYS A 21 -1.18 6.42 1.94
N PRO A 22 -0.39 5.93 2.92
CA PRO A 22 -0.87 4.96 3.90
C PRO A 22 -1.79 5.66 4.89
N THR A 23 -3.09 5.51 4.69
CA THR A 23 -4.13 6.10 5.56
C THR A 23 -4.89 5.02 6.30
N LEU A 24 -5.47 5.35 7.46
CA LEU A 24 -6.34 4.42 8.20
C LEU A 24 -7.52 3.92 7.34
N LYS A 25 -8.03 4.78 6.44
CA LYS A 25 -9.09 4.41 5.49
C LYS A 25 -8.61 3.34 4.51
N ALA A 26 -7.40 3.50 3.95
CA ALA A 26 -6.81 2.52 3.06
C ALA A 26 -6.56 1.18 3.78
N MET A 27 -6.00 1.21 5.00
CA MET A 27 -5.80 0.01 5.82
C MET A 27 -7.10 -0.77 6.02
N LYS A 28 -8.16 -0.10 6.50
CA LYS A 28 -9.47 -0.73 6.71
C LYS A 28 -10.07 -1.30 5.42
N ALA A 29 -9.86 -0.64 4.28
CA ALA A 29 -10.33 -1.13 2.99
C ALA A 29 -9.58 -2.40 2.55
N ILE A 30 -8.27 -2.47 2.79
CA ILE A 30 -7.46 -3.68 2.54
C ILE A 30 -7.92 -4.80 3.46
N GLU A 31 -8.02 -4.54 4.76
CA GLU A 31 -8.45 -5.54 5.75
C GLU A 31 -9.85 -6.08 5.43
N GLY A 32 -10.80 -5.22 5.08
CA GLY A 32 -12.16 -5.63 4.73
C GLY A 32 -12.22 -6.49 3.46
N ARG A 33 -11.27 -6.36 2.53
CA ARG A 33 -11.24 -7.12 1.28
C ARG A 33 -10.43 -8.40 1.36
N PHE A 34 -9.27 -8.36 2.02
CA PHE A 34 -8.29 -9.45 2.02
C PHE A 34 -8.18 -10.18 3.36
N GLY A 35 -8.79 -9.65 4.44
CA GLY A 35 -8.67 -10.21 5.79
C GLY A 35 -7.37 -9.86 6.50
N GLY A 36 -6.62 -8.86 6.00
CA GLY A 36 -5.39 -8.37 6.61
C GLY A 36 -4.37 -7.88 5.59
N ILE A 37 -3.26 -7.30 6.07
CA ILE A 37 -2.15 -6.83 5.22
C ILE A 37 -1.34 -8.00 4.65
N LEU A 38 -1.05 -9.04 5.45
CA LEU A 38 -0.27 -10.19 4.99
C LEU A 38 -0.97 -10.98 3.87
N PRO A 39 -2.28 -11.30 3.96
CA PRO A 39 -3.00 -11.88 2.82
C PRO A 39 -2.99 -11.00 1.57
N ALA A 40 -3.09 -9.67 1.73
CA ALA A 40 -3.00 -8.75 0.60
C ALA A 40 -1.63 -8.82 -0.10
N MET A 41 -0.54 -8.91 0.66
CA MET A 41 0.81 -9.10 0.11
C MET A 41 0.93 -10.43 -0.63
N GLN A 42 0.34 -11.51 -0.12
CA GLN A 42 0.31 -12.81 -0.80
C GLN A 42 -0.45 -12.73 -2.13
N SER A 43 -1.60 -12.05 -2.16
CA SER A 43 -2.37 -11.84 -3.39
C SER A 43 -1.61 -11.03 -4.44
N VAL A 44 -0.82 -10.03 -4.03
CA VAL A 44 0.13 -9.34 -4.94
C VAL A 44 1.17 -10.33 -5.48
N GLY A 45 1.74 -11.18 -4.62
CA GLY A 45 2.70 -12.22 -5.01
C GLY A 45 2.14 -13.28 -5.97
N THR A 46 0.82 -13.44 -6.06
CA THR A 46 0.16 -14.28 -7.07
C THR A 46 -0.10 -13.57 -8.40
N ALA A 47 0.48 -12.39 -8.61
CA ALA A 47 0.34 -11.60 -9.84
C ALA A 47 -1.14 -11.31 -10.20
N ASN A 48 -1.94 -10.93 -9.20
CA ASN A 48 -3.36 -10.66 -9.39
C ASN A 48 -3.59 -9.18 -9.78
N LEU A 49 -3.97 -8.93 -11.05
CA LEU A 49 -4.23 -7.60 -11.61
C LEU A 49 -5.18 -6.77 -10.73
N SER A 50 -6.38 -7.31 -10.44
CA SER A 50 -7.40 -6.60 -9.67
C SER A 50 -6.97 -6.28 -8.25
N THR A 51 -6.08 -7.09 -7.67
CA THR A 51 -5.50 -6.82 -6.34
C THR A 51 -4.56 -5.62 -6.40
N ILE A 52 -3.63 -5.61 -7.35
CA ILE A 52 -2.65 -4.52 -7.52
C ILE A 52 -3.37 -3.22 -7.84
N ALA A 53 -4.30 -3.23 -8.80
CA ALA A 53 -5.08 -2.06 -9.16
C ALA A 53 -5.93 -1.54 -7.99
N PHE A 54 -6.54 -2.44 -7.21
CA PHE A 54 -7.29 -2.05 -6.01
C PHE A 54 -6.38 -1.34 -4.99
N ILE A 55 -5.18 -1.88 -4.73
CA ILE A 55 -4.21 -1.30 -3.78
C ILE A 55 -3.76 0.09 -4.22
N VAL A 56 -3.48 0.28 -5.51
CA VAL A 56 -3.13 1.59 -6.08
C VAL A 56 -4.31 2.57 -5.95
N ALA A 57 -5.53 2.14 -6.27
CA ALA A 57 -6.71 2.99 -6.20
C ALA A 57 -7.03 3.48 -4.78
N ILE A 58 -6.92 2.61 -3.76
CA ILE A 58 -7.12 3.03 -2.37
C ILE A 58 -5.98 3.93 -1.88
N GLY A 59 -4.75 3.72 -2.34
CA GLY A 59 -3.58 4.48 -1.91
C GLY A 59 -3.58 5.89 -2.48
N THR A 60 -4.09 6.07 -3.69
CA THR A 60 -4.30 7.37 -4.33
C THR A 60 -5.54 8.09 -3.80
N GLY A 61 -6.39 7.40 -3.04
CA GLY A 61 -7.62 7.95 -2.46
C GLY A 61 -8.78 8.04 -3.45
N VAL A 62 -8.71 7.31 -4.58
CA VAL A 62 -9.79 7.23 -5.56
C VAL A 62 -11.07 6.71 -4.90
N ASN A 63 -12.19 7.34 -5.22
CA ASN A 63 -13.48 6.94 -4.69
C ASN A 63 -14.03 5.71 -5.43
N LEU A 64 -13.69 4.53 -4.92
CA LEU A 64 -14.15 3.23 -5.42
C LEU A 64 -15.68 3.01 -5.35
N ALA A 65 -16.45 3.92 -4.74
CA ALA A 65 -17.92 3.86 -4.78
C ALA A 65 -18.49 4.20 -6.17
N LYS A 66 -17.70 4.86 -7.01
CA LYS A 66 -18.07 5.11 -8.41
C LYS A 66 -17.76 3.85 -9.23
N LYS A 67 -18.77 3.38 -9.95
CA LYS A 67 -18.59 2.36 -10.98
C LYS A 67 -17.51 2.84 -11.96
N ASP A 68 -16.56 1.97 -12.29
CA ASP A 68 -15.46 2.21 -13.25
C ASP A 68 -14.34 3.15 -12.77
N ALA A 69 -14.33 3.58 -11.50
CA ALA A 69 -13.25 4.43 -10.98
C ALA A 69 -11.88 3.73 -10.92
N ALA A 70 -11.86 2.39 -10.89
CA ALA A 70 -10.63 1.61 -10.88
C ALA A 70 -10.15 1.21 -12.28
N THR A 71 -11.02 1.28 -13.30
CA THR A 71 -10.71 0.87 -14.68
C THR A 71 -9.47 1.51 -15.26
N PRO A 72 -9.25 2.85 -15.19
CA PRO A 72 -8.02 3.43 -15.73
C PRO A 72 -6.76 2.94 -15.01
N ILE A 73 -6.86 2.60 -13.72
CA ILE A 73 -5.74 2.04 -12.95
C ILE A 73 -5.50 0.59 -13.35
N GLU A 74 -6.55 -0.19 -13.61
CA GLU A 74 -6.44 -1.56 -14.12
C GLU A 74 -5.75 -1.57 -15.50
N GLU A 75 -6.12 -0.65 -16.40
CA GLU A 75 -5.47 -0.48 -17.69
C GLU A 75 -3.99 -0.08 -17.52
N ALA A 76 -3.69 0.90 -16.66
CA ALA A 76 -2.31 1.33 -16.40
C ALA A 76 -1.44 0.21 -15.81
N VAL A 77 -1.97 -0.61 -14.89
CA VAL A 77 -1.27 -1.79 -14.35
C VAL A 77 -1.04 -2.85 -15.42
N PHE A 78 -2.00 -3.03 -16.33
CA PHE A 78 -1.87 -3.99 -17.43
C PHE A 78 -0.76 -3.57 -18.42
N GLU A 79 -0.72 -2.29 -18.80
CA GLU A 79 0.29 -1.74 -19.73
C GLU A 79 1.70 -1.75 -19.13
N GLU A 80 1.85 -1.38 -17.85
CA GLU A 80 3.14 -1.44 -17.13
C GLU A 80 3.63 -2.88 -16.92
N GLY A 81 2.70 -3.81 -16.77
CA GLY A 81 2.97 -5.20 -16.44
C GLY A 81 2.79 -5.48 -14.95
N ILE A 82 2.09 -6.58 -14.68
CA ILE A 82 1.65 -7.00 -13.34
C ILE A 82 2.82 -7.22 -12.38
N ASP A 83 3.95 -7.74 -12.87
CA ASP A 83 5.15 -7.98 -12.05
C ASP A 83 5.81 -6.67 -11.59
N SER A 84 6.02 -5.73 -12.53
CA SER A 84 6.58 -4.41 -12.25
C SER A 84 5.69 -3.63 -11.29
N ALA A 85 4.40 -3.48 -11.63
CA ALA A 85 3.43 -2.77 -10.79
C ALA A 85 3.27 -3.44 -9.41
N GLY A 86 3.28 -4.78 -9.37
CA GLY A 86 3.23 -5.58 -8.14
C GLY A 86 4.41 -5.30 -7.21
N ALA A 87 5.63 -5.29 -7.74
CA ALA A 87 6.84 -5.00 -6.97
C ALA A 87 6.81 -3.60 -6.35
N GLN A 88 6.27 -2.61 -7.07
CA GLN A 88 6.17 -1.22 -6.62
C GLN A 88 5.14 -1.02 -5.48
N VAL A 89 4.10 -1.85 -5.37
CA VAL A 89 3.08 -1.73 -4.30
C VAL A 89 3.45 -2.45 -3.00
N ILE A 90 4.44 -3.35 -3.02
CA ILE A 90 4.88 -4.09 -1.81
C ILE A 90 5.41 -3.16 -0.69
N PRO A 91 6.26 -2.15 -0.97
CA PRO A 91 6.71 -1.20 0.06
C PRO A 91 5.56 -0.44 0.71
N TYR A 92 4.51 -0.13 -0.05
CA TYR A 92 3.31 0.53 0.47
C TYR A 92 2.57 -0.36 1.47
N LEU A 93 2.38 -1.65 1.14
CA LEU A 93 1.78 -2.62 2.07
C LEU A 93 2.62 -2.80 3.34
N LYS A 94 3.95 -2.87 3.21
CA LYS A 94 4.86 -2.95 4.37
C LYS A 94 4.75 -1.72 5.27
N GLY A 95 4.48 -0.54 4.70
CA GLY A 95 4.25 0.69 5.47
C GLY A 95 3.13 0.57 6.51
N PHE A 96 2.11 -0.26 6.27
CA PHE A 96 1.03 -0.50 7.24
C PHE A 96 1.43 -1.40 8.42
N LEU A 97 2.48 -2.21 8.28
CA LEU A 97 2.97 -3.07 9.37
C LEU A 97 3.78 -2.26 10.40
N ASN A 98 4.33 -1.11 10.00
CA ASN A 98 5.05 -0.20 10.88
C ASN A 98 4.77 1.28 10.51
N PRO A 99 3.54 1.77 10.76
CA PRO A 99 3.15 3.12 10.38
C PRO A 99 3.84 4.21 11.22
N ALA A 100 4.42 3.84 12.37
CA ALA A 100 5.18 4.76 13.21
C ALA A 100 6.61 5.00 12.69
N GLY A 101 7.09 4.19 11.74
CA GLY A 101 8.39 4.35 11.10
C GLY A 101 9.59 4.12 12.02
N LYS A 102 9.38 3.55 13.21
CA LYS A 102 10.47 3.26 14.15
C LYS A 102 11.28 2.09 13.61
N SER A 103 12.59 2.24 13.48
CA SER A 103 13.45 1.11 13.19
C SER A 103 13.39 0.08 14.33
N ASP A 104 13.72 -1.20 14.05
CA ASP A 104 13.77 -2.24 15.08
C ASP A 104 14.69 -1.83 16.25
N ALA A 105 15.80 -1.14 15.97
CA ALA A 105 16.71 -0.59 16.97
C ALA A 105 16.06 0.49 17.87
N GLU A 106 15.16 1.31 17.34
CA GLU A 106 14.43 2.32 18.14
C GLU A 106 13.29 1.70 18.97
N LEU A 107 12.77 0.54 18.56
CA LEU A 107 11.79 -0.23 19.29
C LEU A 107 12.45 -0.98 20.47
N GLU A 108 13.62 -1.58 20.24
CA GLU A 108 14.42 -2.24 21.27
C GLU A 108 14.89 -1.25 22.34
N ALA A 109 15.45 -0.10 21.95
CA ALA A 109 15.89 0.93 22.89
C ALA A 109 14.74 1.50 23.76
N GLN A 110 13.51 1.56 23.22
CA GLN A 110 12.33 1.98 23.99
C GLN A 110 11.81 0.90 24.94
N ALA A 111 11.90 -0.38 24.54
CA ALA A 111 11.53 -1.50 25.40
C ALA A 111 12.46 -1.61 26.62
N GLU A 112 13.75 -1.28 26.47
CA GLU A 112 14.72 -1.25 27.58
C GLU A 112 14.50 -0.07 28.53
N SER A 113 14.13 1.11 28.01
CA SER A 113 13.87 2.31 28.83
C SER A 113 12.55 2.29 29.62
N GLY A 114 11.66 1.33 29.35
CA GLY A 114 10.33 1.22 29.97
C GLY A 114 10.28 0.32 31.22
N ASN A 115 11.42 -0.22 31.65
CA ASN A 115 11.52 -1.17 32.77
C ASN A 115 12.38 -0.64 33.94
N GLU A 116 12.42 0.68 34.14
CA GLU A 116 13.01 1.35 35.32
C GLU A 116 11.93 1.93 36.25
#